data_AF-A0A6F9AGD5-F1
#
_entry.id   AF-A0A6F9AGD5-F1
#
_cell.length_a   1.000
_cell.length_b   1.000
_cell.length_c   1.000
_cell.angle_alpha   90.00
_cell.angle_beta   90.00
_cell.angle_gamma   90.00
#
_symmetry.space_group_name_H-M   'P 1'
#
loop_
_entity.id
_entity.type
_entity.pdbx_description
1 polymer ?
#
loop_
_entity_poly.entity_id
_entity_poly.type
_entity_poly.pdbx_seq_one_letter_code
_entity_poly.pdbx_strand_id
1 'polypeptide(L)' 'VQGPSRVNSQLMLDDLLTPCSPGDPGAIELTWMDVPSDMLLEPIVCMSDILCSLSTTRPTVNTEDLFKVRKFTEYFGQEG' A
#
# COMPACT_ATOMS: atom_id res chain seq x y z
N VAL A 1 20.64 -4.96 3.91
CA VAL A 1 19.66 -6.07 4.10
C VAL A 1 19.67 -6.91 2.84
N GLN A 2 19.38 -8.22 2.96
CA GLN A 2 19.40 -9.10 1.80
C GLN A 2 18.08 -9.08 1.03
N GLY A 3 18.15 -9.01 -0.30
CA GLY A 3 16.97 -9.07 -1.17
C GLY A 3 17.32 -9.19 -2.66
N PRO A 4 16.31 -9.35 -3.53
CA PRO A 4 16.53 -9.46 -4.97
C PRO A 4 17.04 -8.14 -5.57
N SER A 5 17.97 -8.22 -6.52
CA SER A 5 18.42 -7.06 -7.29
C SER A 5 17.27 -6.45 -8.10
N ARG A 6 17.26 -5.12 -8.18
CA ARG A 6 16.30 -4.33 -8.97
C ARG A 6 16.51 -4.41 -10.48
N VAL A 7 17.69 -4.84 -10.90
CA VAL A 7 18.05 -5.02 -12.31
C VAL A 7 17.85 -6.47 -12.75
N ASN A 8 18.13 -7.44 -11.85
CA ASN A 8 17.97 -8.86 -12.12
C ASN A 8 17.43 -9.62 -10.89
N SER A 9 16.15 -9.98 -10.92
CA SER A 9 15.47 -10.66 -9.81
C SER A 9 15.99 -12.06 -9.46
N GLN A 10 16.83 -12.67 -10.31
CA GLN A 10 17.49 -13.95 -10.03
C GLN A 10 18.75 -13.79 -9.15
N LEU A 11 19.24 -12.56 -8.97
CA LEU A 11 20.41 -12.26 -8.14
C LEU A 11 19.97 -11.72 -6.77
N MET A 12 20.54 -12.27 -5.70
CA MET A 12 20.40 -11.73 -4.34
C MET A 12 21.56 -10.78 -4.05
N LEU A 13 21.24 -9.61 -3.49
CA LEU A 13 22.18 -8.60 -3.02
C LEU A 13 22.05 -8.45 -1.51
N ASP A 14 23.17 -8.20 -0.82
CA ASP A 14 23.21 -8.09 0.65
C ASP A 14 23.29 -6.62 1.14
N ASP A 15 23.48 -5.68 0.21
CA ASP A 15 23.74 -4.26 0.43
C ASP A 15 22.53 -3.35 0.19
N LEU A 16 21.32 -3.92 0.08
CA LEU A 16 20.11 -3.12 -0.06
C LEU A 16 19.81 -2.33 1.23
N LEU A 17 19.12 -1.20 1.07
CA LEU A 17 18.72 -0.29 2.15
C LEU A 17 17.20 -0.27 2.29
N THR A 18 16.70 -0.57 3.49
CA THR A 18 15.29 -0.43 3.86
C THR A 18 15.15 0.63 4.95
N PRO A 19 14.09 1.45 4.95
CA PRO A 19 13.80 2.31 6.09
C PRO A 19 13.64 1.46 7.36
N CYS A 20 14.16 1.98 8.48
CA CYS A 20 14.10 1.37 9.80
C CYS A 20 13.98 2.45 10.89
N SER A 21 13.72 2.04 12.13
CA SER A 21 13.66 2.97 13.26
C SER A 21 15.08 3.37 13.69
N PRO A 22 15.31 4.60 14.20
CA PRO A 22 16.65 5.02 14.65
C PRO A 22 17.29 4.16 15.75
N GLY A 23 16.49 3.42 16.51
CA GLY A 23 16.95 2.50 17.55
C GLY A 23 17.27 1.09 17.06
N ASP A 24 17.02 0.78 15.78
CA ASP A 24 17.26 -0.56 15.25
C ASP A 24 18.77 -0.81 15.09
N PRO A 25 19.27 -2.02 15.43
CA PRO A 25 20.67 -2.37 15.24
C PRO A 25 21.09 -2.24 13.77
N GLY A 26 22.16 -1.48 13.51
CA GLY A 26 22.64 -1.24 12.16
C GLY A 26 21.88 -0.14 11.40
N ALA A 27 21.02 0.64 12.08
CA ALA A 27 20.45 1.85 11.51
C ALA A 27 21.55 2.86 11.11
N ILE A 28 21.43 3.39 9.91
CA ILE A 28 22.32 4.42 9.36
C ILE A 28 21.47 5.67 9.12
N GLU A 29 21.93 6.82 9.58
CA GLU A 29 21.25 8.09 9.36
C GLU A 29 21.41 8.51 7.89
N LEU A 30 20.33 8.37 7.11
CA LEU A 30 20.25 8.72 5.70
C LEU A 30 18.87 9.29 5.39
N THR A 31 18.75 10.10 4.35
CA THR A 31 17.46 10.47 3.78
C THR A 31 17.21 9.70 2.48
N TRP A 32 15.97 9.71 1.99
CA TRP A 32 15.63 9.05 0.72
C TRP A 32 16.41 9.60 -0.48
N MET A 33 16.88 10.86 -0.41
CA MET A 33 17.68 11.50 -1.46
C MET A 33 19.09 10.91 -1.57
N ASP A 34 19.58 10.29 -0.50
CA ASP A 34 20.91 9.71 -0.40
C ASP A 34 20.92 8.23 -0.81
N VAL A 35 19.75 7.62 -0.98
CA VAL A 35 19.59 6.20 -1.32
C VAL A 35 19.57 6.03 -2.85
N PRO A 36 20.52 5.26 -3.44
CA PRO A 36 20.47 4.93 -4.86
C PRO A 36 19.20 4.15 -5.23
N SER A 37 18.61 4.44 -6.39
CA SER A 37 17.32 3.87 -6.80
C SER A 37 17.34 2.34 -6.96
N ASP A 38 18.49 1.77 -7.27
CA ASP A 38 18.71 0.33 -7.43
C ASP A 38 19.04 -0.39 -6.11
N MET A 39 19.29 0.35 -5.02
CA MET A 39 19.58 -0.18 -3.69
C MET A 39 18.40 -0.09 -2.72
N LEU A 40 17.30 0.57 -3.11
CA LEU A 40 16.12 0.68 -2.25
C LEU A 40 15.39 -0.67 -2.10
N LEU A 41 15.20 -1.09 -0.84
CA LEU A 41 14.29 -2.17 -0.46
C LEU A 41 13.01 -1.60 0.13
N GLU A 42 11.95 -1.53 -0.67
CA GLU A 42 10.64 -1.08 -0.20
C GLU A 42 10.08 -2.03 0.88
N PRO A 43 9.49 -1.49 1.96
CA PRO A 43 8.81 -2.31 2.94
C PRO A 43 7.57 -2.97 2.33
N ILE A 44 7.27 -4.18 2.78
CA ILE A 44 6.08 -4.92 2.35
C ILE A 44 4.84 -4.33 3.04
N VAL A 45 3.80 -4.07 2.25
CA VAL A 45 2.49 -3.68 2.79
C VAL A 45 1.95 -4.77 3.70
N CYS A 46 1.59 -4.39 4.92
CA CYS A 46 1.10 -5.29 5.94
C CYS A 46 -0.34 -4.94 6.36
N MET A 47 -0.94 -5.80 7.19
CA MET A 47 -2.33 -5.62 7.61
C MET A 47 -2.57 -4.31 8.37
N SER A 48 -1.60 -3.82 9.14
CA SER A 48 -1.75 -2.54 9.84
C SER A 48 -1.88 -1.35 8.87
N ASP A 49 -1.24 -1.42 7.71
CA ASP A 49 -1.37 -0.37 6.68
C ASP A 49 -2.80 -0.33 6.12
N ILE A 50 -3.37 -1.51 5.87
CA ILE A 50 -4.76 -1.65 5.40
C ILE A 50 -5.73 -1.14 6.47
N LEU A 51 -5.54 -1.52 7.73
CA LEU A 51 -6.39 -1.05 8.83
C LEU A 51 -6.31 0.48 9.00
N CYS A 52 -5.11 1.06 8.89
CA CYS A 52 -4.91 2.51 8.93
C CYS A 52 -5.64 3.21 7.78
N SER A 53 -5.51 2.68 6.55
CA SER A 53 -6.22 3.19 5.37
C SER A 53 -7.75 3.13 5.51
N LEU A 54 -8.27 2.01 6.01
CA LEU A 54 -9.70 1.84 6.28
C LEU A 54 -10.21 2.80 7.36
N SER A 55 -9.41 3.08 8.40
CA SER A 55 -9.80 3.95 9.50
C SER A 55 -10.03 5.41 9.08
N THR A 56 -9.40 5.84 7.99
CA THR A 56 -9.48 7.22 7.47
C THR A 56 -10.42 7.35 6.27
N THR A 57 -10.84 6.23 5.67
CA THR A 57 -11.71 6.20 4.50
C THR A 57 -13.16 5.98 4.92
N ARG A 58 -14.03 6.95 4.66
CA ARG A 58 -15.46 6.83 4.98
C ARG A 58 -16.24 6.18 3.84
N PRO A 59 -17.27 5.36 4.14
CA PRO A 59 -18.21 4.91 3.12
C PRO A 59 -18.85 6.09 2.40
N THR A 60 -18.88 6.04 1.07
CA THR A 60 -19.42 7.13 0.23
C THR A 60 -20.90 6.98 -0.09
N VAL A 61 -21.41 5.74 -0.07
CA VAL A 61 -22.81 5.43 -0.36
C VAL A 61 -23.58 5.33 0.94
N ASN A 62 -24.66 6.10 1.05
CA ASN A 62 -25.56 6.05 2.20
C ASN A 62 -26.80 5.20 1.90
N THR A 63 -27.62 4.94 2.91
CA THR A 63 -28.83 4.13 2.78
C THR A 63 -29.88 4.76 1.84
N GLU A 64 -29.94 6.09 1.75
CA GLU A 64 -30.89 6.79 0.86
C GLU A 64 -30.55 6.56 -0.62
N ASP A 65 -29.26 6.56 -0.95
CA ASP A 65 -28.77 6.23 -2.29
C ASP A 65 -29.23 4.81 -2.69
N LEU A 66 -29.12 3.86 -1.75
CA LEU A 66 -29.58 2.49 -1.96
C LEU A 66 -31.10 2.41 -2.19
N PHE A 67 -31.90 3.22 -1.49
CA PHE A 67 -33.35 3.26 -1.71
C PHE A 67 -33.71 3.80 -3.10
N LYS A 68 -33.00 4.83 -3.58
CA LYS A 68 -33.22 5.37 -4.93
C LYS A 68 -32.91 4.32 -6.00
N VAL A 69 -31.81 3.59 -5.85
CA VAL A 69 -31.43 2.50 -6.77
C VAL A 69 -32.47 1.39 -6.73
N ARG A 70 -32.88 0.93 -5.55
CA ARG A 70 -33.93 -0.11 -5.41
C ARG A 70 -35.23 0.34 -6.10
N LYS A 71 -35.66 1.56 -5.84
CA LYS A 71 -36.90 2.12 -6.42
C LYS A 71 -36.82 2.08 -7.94
N PHE A 72 -35.73 2.57 -8.54
CA PHE A 72 -35.54 2.51 -9.99
C PHE A 72 -35.65 1.08 -10.52
N THR A 73 -34.96 0.12 -9.89
CA THR A 73 -35.01 -1.30 -10.28
C THR A 73 -36.43 -1.87 -10.21
N GLU A 74 -37.23 -1.51 -9.20
CA GLU A 74 -38.62 -1.96 -9.05
C GLU A 74 -39.55 -1.40 -10.13
N TYR A 75 -39.34 -0.17 -10.59
CA TYR A 75 -40.19 0.46 -11.61
C TYR A 75 -39.88 0.01 -13.04
N PHE A 76 -38.61 -0.24 -13.36
CA PHE A 76 -38.17 -0.46 -14.75
C PHE A 76 -37.73 -1.91 -15.03
N GLY A 77 -37.42 -2.70 -14.00
CA GLY A 77 -36.98 -4.08 -14.18
C GLY A 77 -35.68 -4.17 -14.98
N GLN A 78 -35.58 -5.15 -15.88
CA GLN A 78 -34.36 -5.47 -16.61
C GLN A 78 -34.31 -4.88 -18.03
N GLU A 79 -35.46 -4.48 -18.58
CA GLU A 79 -35.62 -3.98 -19.96
C GLU A 79 -35.89 -2.46 -20.01
N GLY A 80 -35.50 -1.75 -18.94
CA GLY A 80 -35.92 -0.38 -18.61
C GLY A 80 -36.08 0.62 -19.75
#